data_AF-A0AA95E262-F1
#
_entry.id   AF-A0AA95E262-F1
#
_cell.length_a   1.000
_cell.length_b   1.000
_cell.length_c   1.000
_cell.angle_alpha   90.00
_cell.angle_beta   90.00
_cell.angle_gamma   90.00
#
_symmetry.space_group_name_H-M   'P 1'
#
loop_
_entity.id
_entity.type
_entity.pdbx_description
1 polymer ?
#
loop_
_entity_poly.entity_id
_entity_poly.type
_entity_poly.pdbx_seq_one_letter_code
_entity_poly.pdbx_strand_id
1 'polypeptide(L)'
;MTKKTDLLVKGLTQEQKDFLYEYAQKNFGSRSRTKAIIELINKEMDKEPKDNVTIPEPEIHSKNKKRVQFSIRESDYNNLKKIAIDNDSSIQHYIISLILKDLYAKQLMLGSELELLRKSNYELHKIGVNVNQIAKAINVGEDRVLPINQLREYIEQHVALVQNLLLESSKKY
;
A
#
# COMPACT_ATOMS: atom_id res chain seq x y z
N MET A 1 -21.89 0.78 -19.01
CA MET A 1 -21.34 1.17 -20.32
C MET A 1 -21.39 2.68 -20.42
N THR A 2 -20.24 3.36 -20.41
CA THR A 2 -20.15 4.82 -20.58
C THR A 2 -20.53 5.17 -22.01
N LYS A 3 -21.51 6.07 -22.19
CA LYS A 3 -22.01 6.47 -23.51
C LYS A 3 -20.93 7.31 -24.20
N LYS A 4 -20.39 6.84 -25.32
CA LYS A 4 -19.45 7.64 -26.13
C LYS A 4 -20.26 8.69 -26.92
N THR A 5 -19.90 9.95 -26.75
CA THR A 5 -20.47 11.08 -27.47
C THR A 5 -19.36 11.77 -28.26
N ASP A 6 -19.66 12.19 -29.48
CA ASP A 6 -18.67 12.86 -30.34
C ASP A 6 -18.39 14.28 -29.84
N LEU A 7 -17.11 14.65 -29.83
CA LEU A 7 -16.62 15.99 -29.48
C LEU A 7 -15.82 16.55 -30.65
N LEU A 8 -16.28 17.67 -31.23
CA LEU A 8 -15.56 18.37 -32.28
C LEU A 8 -14.61 19.41 -31.69
N VAL A 9 -13.31 19.18 -31.79
CA VAL A 9 -12.28 20.11 -31.33
C VAL A 9 -11.95 21.12 -32.44
N LYS A 10 -12.25 22.40 -32.20
CA LYS A 10 -11.93 23.52 -33.11
C LYS A 10 -10.82 24.39 -32.52
N GLY A 11 -10.07 25.08 -33.38
CA GLY A 11 -9.07 26.08 -32.96
C GLY A 11 -7.66 25.56 -32.69
N LEU A 12 -7.35 24.30 -32.99
CA LEU A 12 -5.98 23.78 -32.88
C LEU A 12 -5.06 24.42 -33.93
N THR A 13 -3.91 24.93 -33.47
CA THR A 13 -2.84 25.41 -34.36
C THR A 13 -2.19 24.23 -35.09
N GLN A 14 -1.42 24.52 -36.14
CA GLN A 14 -0.71 23.47 -36.88
C GLN A 14 0.34 22.77 -36.00
N GLU A 15 1.08 23.55 -35.20
CA GLU A 15 2.05 23.02 -34.24
C GLU A 15 1.42 22.05 -33.22
N GLN A 16 0.24 22.38 -32.71
CA GLN A 16 -0.49 21.48 -31.80
C GLN A 16 -0.94 20.18 -32.50
N LYS A 17 -1.33 20.26 -33.77
CA LYS A 17 -1.69 19.06 -34.56
C LYS A 17 -0.49 18.16 -34.81
N ASP A 18 0.67 18.75 -35.02
CA ASP A 18 1.92 18.03 -35.28
C ASP A 18 2.44 17.40 -33.98
N PHE A 19 2.41 18.14 -32.87
CA PHE A 19 2.67 17.59 -31.53
C PHE A 19 1.81 16.36 -31.23
N LEU A 20 0.48 16.44 -31.42
CA LEU A 20 -0.43 15.32 -31.14
C LEU A 20 -0.14 14.10 -32.03
N TYR A 21 0.29 14.33 -33.26
CA TYR A 21 0.66 13.26 -34.19
C TYR A 21 1.94 12.56 -33.75
N GLU A 22 2.99 13.32 -33.47
CA GLU A 22 4.28 12.79 -32.99
C GLU A 22 4.14 12.09 -31.64
N TYR A 23 3.37 12.68 -30.73
CA TYR A 23 3.07 12.10 -29.43
C TYR A 23 2.36 10.75 -29.57
N ALA A 24 1.38 10.65 -30.47
CA ALA A 24 0.68 9.39 -30.74
C ALA A 24 1.63 8.33 -31.32
N GLN A 25 2.50 8.74 -32.25
CA GLN A 25 3.40 7.84 -32.95
C GLN A 25 4.47 7.29 -32.02
N LYS A 26 5.06 8.17 -31.18
CA LYS A 26 6.09 7.82 -30.20
C LYS A 26 5.57 6.90 -29.11
N ASN A 27 4.40 7.19 -28.55
CA ASN A 27 3.92 6.49 -27.35
C ASN A 27 3.03 5.27 -27.65
N PHE A 28 2.37 5.24 -28.81
CA PHE A 28 1.34 4.22 -29.09
C PHE A 28 1.50 3.55 -30.46
N GLY A 29 2.56 3.86 -31.21
CA GLY A 29 2.77 3.35 -32.57
C GLY A 29 1.67 3.75 -33.56
N SER A 30 0.83 4.73 -33.22
CA SER A 30 -0.34 5.12 -34.01
C SER A 30 -0.24 6.58 -34.41
N ARG A 31 -0.76 6.93 -35.58
CA ARG A 31 -0.80 8.33 -36.05
C ARG A 31 -2.08 9.07 -35.64
N SER A 32 -2.86 8.48 -34.73
CA SER A 32 -4.18 8.98 -34.34
C SER A 32 -4.06 10.12 -33.32
N ARG A 33 -4.31 11.34 -33.79
CA ARG A 33 -4.39 12.53 -32.94
C ARG A 33 -5.50 12.40 -31.89
N THR A 34 -6.64 11.81 -32.26
CA THR A 34 -7.75 11.55 -31.33
C THR A 34 -7.31 10.64 -30.18
N LYS A 35 -6.52 9.60 -30.48
CA LYS A 35 -5.97 8.71 -29.44
C LYS A 35 -5.03 9.48 -28.50
N ALA A 36 -4.15 10.33 -29.04
CA ALA A 36 -3.31 11.19 -28.20
C ALA A 36 -4.13 12.14 -27.31
N ILE A 37 -5.19 12.76 -27.85
CA ILE A 37 -6.06 13.66 -27.08
C ILE A 37 -6.74 12.91 -25.93
N ILE A 38 -7.34 11.74 -26.20
CA ILE A 38 -8.01 10.94 -25.17
C ILE A 38 -7.03 10.54 -24.07
N GLU A 39 -5.83 10.08 -24.42
CA GLU A 39 -4.84 9.67 -23.43
C GLU A 39 -4.29 10.84 -22.61
N LEU A 40 -4.10 12.01 -23.22
CA LEU A 40 -3.72 13.22 -22.49
C LEU A 40 -4.83 13.65 -21.53
N ILE A 41 -6.10 13.59 -21.96
CA ILE A 41 -7.25 13.88 -21.10
C ILE A 41 -7.28 12.90 -19.93
N ASN A 42 -7.21 11.59 -20.17
CA ASN A 42 -7.21 10.57 -19.12
C ASN A 42 -6.05 10.79 -18.13
N LYS A 43 -4.85 11.08 -18.65
CA LYS A 43 -3.66 11.34 -17.85
C LYS A 43 -3.82 12.57 -16.95
N GLU A 44 -4.44 13.64 -17.42
CA GLU A 44 -4.72 14.81 -16.57
C GLU A 44 -5.89 14.54 -15.60
N MET A 45 -6.93 13.82 -16.03
CA MET A 45 -8.04 13.41 -15.17
C MET A 45 -7.59 12.50 -14.01
N ASP A 46 -6.60 11.63 -14.24
CA ASP A 46 -6.05 10.77 -13.18
C ASP A 46 -5.17 11.55 -12.18
N LYS A 47 -4.73 12.77 -12.51
CA LYS A 47 -4.03 13.66 -11.58
C LYS A 47 -4.98 14.50 -10.74
N GLU A 48 -6.20 14.75 -11.22
CA GLU A 48 -7.20 15.40 -10.40
C GLU A 48 -7.51 14.48 -9.22
N PRO A 49 -7.51 15.02 -7.98
CA PRO A 49 -7.99 14.24 -6.85
C PRO A 49 -9.43 13.89 -7.17
N LYS A 50 -9.69 12.60 -7.46
CA LYS A 50 -11.05 12.08 -7.52
C LYS A 50 -11.72 12.54 -6.24
N ASP A 51 -12.93 13.11 -6.34
CA ASP A 51 -13.80 13.41 -5.21
C ASP A 51 -14.15 12.09 -4.47
N ASN A 52 -13.13 11.48 -3.86
CA ASN A 52 -13.30 10.58 -2.76
C ASN A 52 -13.89 11.49 -1.71
N VAL A 53 -15.18 11.30 -1.43
CA VAL A 53 -15.78 11.73 -0.16
C VAL A 53 -14.75 11.34 0.88
N THR A 54 -14.02 12.33 1.39
CA THR A 54 -12.99 12.07 2.40
C THR A 54 -13.79 11.81 3.65
N ILE A 55 -14.17 10.54 3.83
CA ILE A 55 -14.82 10.09 5.05
C ILE A 55 -13.75 10.36 6.12
N PRO A 56 -14.00 11.27 7.08
CA PRO A 56 -13.02 11.54 8.12
C PRO A 56 -12.60 10.21 8.75
N GLU A 57 -11.29 10.02 8.92
CA GLU A 57 -10.78 8.80 9.53
C GLU A 57 -11.55 8.56 10.83
N PRO A 58 -12.13 7.37 11.02
CA PRO A 58 -12.90 7.08 12.22
C PRO A 58 -11.95 7.22 13.39
N GLU A 59 -12.42 7.81 14.50
CA GLU A 59 -11.69 7.78 15.75
C GLU A 59 -11.28 6.32 16.03
N ILE A 60 -9.98 6.05 15.92
CA ILE A 60 -9.37 4.69 15.89
C ILE A 60 -9.69 3.90 17.19
N HIS A 61 -10.32 4.57 18.17
CA HIS A 61 -10.60 4.08 19.51
C HIS A 61 -12.08 3.96 19.85
N SER A 62 -13.01 4.08 18.90
CA SER A 62 -14.41 3.74 19.14
C SER A 62 -14.52 2.27 19.56
N LYS A 63 -14.73 2.02 20.86
CA LYS A 63 -14.90 0.66 21.42
C LYS A 63 -16.18 -0.01 20.94
N ASN A 64 -17.11 0.75 20.37
CA ASN A 64 -18.44 0.28 19.99
C ASN A 64 -18.43 -0.26 18.56
N LYS A 65 -18.52 -1.59 18.42
CA LYS A 65 -18.63 -2.27 17.12
C LYS A 65 -20.11 -2.51 16.76
N LYS A 66 -20.44 -2.35 15.48
CA LYS A 66 -21.75 -2.73 14.91
C LYS A 66 -21.58 -3.93 13.99
N ARG A 67 -22.53 -4.88 14.01
CA ARG A 67 -22.50 -6.08 13.17
C ARG A 67 -23.23 -5.80 11.86
N VAL A 68 -22.57 -6.09 10.74
CA VAL A 68 -23.17 -6.11 9.41
C VAL A 68 -23.36 -7.56 9.00
N GLN A 69 -24.55 -7.92 8.48
CA GLN A 69 -24.86 -9.25 7.98
C GLN A 69 -25.39 -9.14 6.54
N PHE A 70 -24.84 -9.94 5.64
CA PHE A 70 -25.29 -10.04 4.26
C PHE A 70 -24.99 -11.44 3.73
N SER A 71 -25.74 -11.87 2.73
CA SER A 71 -25.54 -13.15 2.03
C SER A 71 -24.75 -12.93 0.76
N ILE A 72 -23.85 -13.86 0.45
CA ILE A 72 -23.10 -13.91 -0.82
C ILE A 72 -23.30 -15.28 -1.47
N ARG A 73 -22.96 -15.39 -2.75
CA ARG A 73 -23.01 -16.69 -3.45
C ARG A 73 -21.99 -17.64 -2.83
N GLU A 74 -22.31 -18.93 -2.83
CA GLU A 74 -21.41 -19.97 -2.34
C GLU A 74 -20.07 -19.98 -3.10
N SER A 75 -20.10 -19.73 -4.42
CA SER A 75 -18.90 -19.58 -5.24
C SER A 75 -17.97 -18.48 -4.70
N ASP A 76 -18.53 -17.34 -4.31
CA ASP A 76 -17.77 -16.18 -3.86
C ASP A 76 -17.24 -16.42 -2.45
N TYR A 77 -18.03 -17.08 -1.59
CA TYR A 77 -17.57 -17.53 -0.28
C TYR A 77 -16.36 -18.47 -0.38
N ASN A 78 -16.42 -19.46 -1.27
CA ASN A 78 -15.32 -20.40 -1.48
C ASN A 78 -14.06 -19.71 -2.01
N ASN A 79 -14.22 -18.74 -2.92
CA ASN A 79 -13.11 -17.92 -3.38
C ASN A 79 -12.50 -17.07 -2.25
N LEU A 80 -13.32 -16.41 -1.44
CA LEU A 80 -12.87 -15.65 -0.28
C LEU A 80 -12.13 -16.53 0.74
N LYS A 81 -12.62 -17.75 0.97
CA LYS A 81 -11.96 -18.72 1.85
C LYS A 81 -10.57 -19.08 1.36
N LYS A 82 -10.42 -19.33 0.06
CA LYS A 82 -9.12 -19.64 -0.55
C LYS A 82 -8.15 -18.46 -0.39
N ILE A 83 -8.58 -17.25 -0.74
CA ILE A 83 -7.76 -16.03 -0.60
C ILE A 83 -7.34 -15.80 0.86
N ALA A 84 -8.25 -16.02 1.80
CA ALA A 84 -7.95 -15.85 3.22
C ALA A 84 -6.90 -16.86 3.70
N ILE A 85 -7.02 -18.13 3.33
CA ILE A 85 -6.03 -19.18 3.65
C ILE A 85 -4.67 -18.83 3.05
N ASP A 86 -4.62 -18.45 1.77
CA ASP A 86 -3.38 -18.11 1.08
C ASP A 86 -2.64 -16.91 1.71
N ASN A 87 -3.35 -16.05 2.45
CA ASN A 87 -2.80 -14.87 3.12
C ASN A 87 -2.68 -15.02 4.66
N ASP A 88 -2.86 -16.23 5.19
CA ASP A 88 -2.89 -16.54 6.62
C ASP A 88 -3.86 -15.63 7.39
N SER A 89 -5.07 -15.45 6.85
CA SER A 89 -6.08 -14.52 7.34
C SER A 89 -7.44 -15.20 7.51
N SER A 90 -8.38 -14.48 8.13
CA SER A 90 -9.79 -14.88 8.13
C SER A 90 -10.55 -14.18 7.00
N ILE A 91 -11.62 -14.79 6.49
CA ILE A 91 -12.53 -14.15 5.53
C ILE A 91 -13.01 -12.80 6.07
N GLN A 92 -13.31 -12.72 7.37
CA GLN A 92 -13.74 -11.49 8.03
C GLN A 92 -12.66 -10.40 7.97
N HIS A 93 -11.40 -10.73 8.34
CA HIS A 93 -10.30 -9.76 8.32
C HIS A 93 -10.01 -9.27 6.91
N TYR A 94 -10.06 -10.17 5.92
CA TYR A 94 -9.91 -9.83 4.51
C TYR A 94 -11.02 -8.89 4.00
N ILE A 95 -12.28 -9.16 4.35
CA ILE A 95 -13.39 -8.26 3.99
C ILE A 95 -13.22 -6.89 4.66
N ILE A 96 -12.85 -6.86 5.94
CA ILE A 96 -12.60 -5.60 6.65
C ILE A 96 -11.45 -4.82 6.01
N SER A 97 -10.36 -5.47 5.60
CA SER A 97 -9.24 -4.78 4.95
C SER A 97 -9.65 -4.17 3.61
N LEU A 98 -10.46 -4.86 2.82
CA LEU A 98 -11.02 -4.32 1.57
C LEU A 98 -11.92 -3.11 1.84
N ILE A 99 -12.82 -3.20 2.82
CA ILE A 99 -13.73 -2.11 3.19
C ILE A 99 -12.94 -0.88 3.65
N LEU A 100 -11.92 -1.06 4.50
CA LEU A 100 -11.12 0.06 4.99
C LEU A 100 -10.20 0.66 3.92
N LYS A 101 -9.70 -0.18 3.01
CA LYS A 101 -8.96 0.27 1.83
C LYS A 101 -9.83 1.16 0.95
N ASP A 102 -11.07 0.75 0.71
CA ASP A 102 -12.02 1.50 -0.12
C ASP A 102 -12.49 2.80 0.56
N LEU A 103 -12.87 2.73 1.84
CA LEU A 103 -13.43 3.89 2.56
C LEU A 103 -12.40 4.95 2.95
N TYR A 104 -11.16 4.55 3.24
CA TYR A 104 -10.15 5.44 3.87
C TYR A 104 -8.81 5.47 3.15
N ALA A 105 -8.69 4.82 1.98
CA ALA A 105 -7.39 4.54 1.35
C ALA A 105 -6.40 3.84 2.31
N LYS A 106 -6.92 3.19 3.37
CA LYS A 106 -6.12 2.60 4.43
C LYS A 106 -5.91 1.12 4.19
N GLN A 107 -4.66 0.77 3.96
CA GLN A 107 -4.29 -0.61 3.74
C GLN A 107 -4.01 -1.31 5.07
N LEU A 108 -4.85 -2.30 5.41
CA LEU A 108 -4.52 -3.20 6.52
C LEU A 108 -3.60 -4.32 6.04
N MET A 109 -2.59 -4.60 6.86
CA MET A 109 -1.76 -5.79 6.72
C MET A 109 -2.58 -7.07 6.90
N LEU A 110 -2.29 -8.08 6.09
CA LEU A 110 -2.87 -9.42 6.22
C LEU A 110 -2.17 -10.22 7.33
N GLY A 111 -2.63 -11.43 7.66
CA GLY A 111 -2.18 -12.11 8.88
C GLY A 111 -0.69 -12.48 8.86
N SER A 112 -0.17 -12.93 7.71
CA SER A 112 1.26 -13.15 7.53
C SER A 112 2.10 -11.88 7.74
N GLU A 113 1.68 -10.75 7.16
CA GLU A 113 2.33 -9.44 7.31
C GLU A 113 2.25 -8.92 8.75
N LEU A 114 1.12 -9.13 9.42
CA LEU A 114 0.92 -8.76 10.82
C LEU A 114 1.82 -9.57 11.76
N GLU A 115 1.95 -10.87 11.55
CA GLU A 115 2.85 -11.72 12.34
C GLU A 115 4.32 -11.37 12.09
N LEU A 116 4.68 -11.02 10.85
CA LEU A 116 6.00 -10.47 10.54
C LEU A 116 6.26 -9.13 11.25
N LEU A 117 5.28 -8.23 11.29
CA LEU A 117 5.37 -6.96 12.03
C LEU A 117 5.50 -7.21 13.55
N ARG A 118 4.79 -8.20 14.12
CA ARG A 118 4.94 -8.58 15.53
C ARG A 118 6.33 -9.09 15.84
N LYS A 119 6.89 -9.95 14.98
CA LYS A 119 8.28 -10.41 15.09
C LYS A 119 9.26 -9.23 15.03
N SER A 120 9.04 -8.30 14.10
CA SER A 120 9.82 -7.07 13.98
C SER A 120 9.81 -6.25 15.28
N ASN A 121 8.62 -5.97 15.84
CA ASN A 121 8.50 -5.21 17.09
C ASN A 121 9.16 -5.90 18.28
N TYR A 122 9.10 -7.24 18.33
CA TYR A 122 9.77 -8.01 19.38
C TYR A 122 11.30 -7.90 19.30
N GLU A 123 11.87 -7.98 18.09
CA GLU A 123 13.31 -7.79 17.90
C GLU A 123 13.77 -6.36 18.23
N LEU A 124 12.98 -5.33 17.86
CA LEU A 124 13.25 -3.95 18.28
C LEU A 124 13.29 -3.80 19.81
N HIS A 125 12.34 -4.42 20.51
CA HIS A 125 12.32 -4.40 21.97
C HIS A 125 13.61 -5.00 22.55
N LYS A 126 14.09 -6.14 22.03
CA LYS A 126 15.36 -6.76 22.48
C LYS A 126 16.55 -5.84 22.24
N ILE A 127 16.64 -5.22 21.05
CA ILE A 127 17.68 -4.24 20.73
C ILE A 127 17.65 -3.11 21.77
N GLY A 128 16.47 -2.56 22.08
CA GLY A 128 16.31 -1.52 23.09
C GLY A 128 16.74 -1.93 24.49
N VAL A 129 16.41 -3.16 24.92
CA VAL A 129 16.88 -3.72 26.20
C VAL A 129 18.40 -3.82 26.24
N ASN A 130 19.03 -4.32 25.18
CA ASN A 130 20.49 -4.45 25.09
C ASN A 130 21.19 -3.09 25.11
N VAL A 131 20.68 -2.10 24.36
CA VAL A 131 21.18 -0.72 24.38
C VAL A 131 21.12 -0.14 25.81
N ASN A 132 19.99 -0.32 26.49
CA ASN A 132 19.81 0.19 27.85
C ASN A 132 20.77 -0.48 28.86
N GLN A 133 21.05 -1.77 28.69
CA GLN A 133 22.04 -2.49 29.51
C GLN A 133 23.46 -1.96 29.28
N ILE A 134 23.84 -1.70 28.02
CA ILE A 134 25.13 -1.11 27.68
C ILE A 134 25.26 0.29 28.28
N ALA A 135 24.22 1.13 28.14
CA ALA A 135 24.21 2.47 28.71
C ALA A 135 24.36 2.46 30.24
N LYS A 136 23.67 1.54 30.94
CA LYS A 136 23.82 1.37 32.39
C LYS A 136 25.23 0.94 32.79
N ALA A 137 25.81 -0.04 32.10
CA ALA A 137 27.16 -0.51 32.39
C ALA A 137 28.21 0.60 32.21
N ILE A 138 28.08 1.41 31.14
CA ILE A 138 28.93 2.59 30.91
C ILE A 138 28.74 3.62 32.02
N ASN A 139 27.49 3.94 32.38
CA ASN A 139 27.19 4.95 33.40
C ASN A 139 27.66 4.57 34.81
N VAL A 140 27.75 3.28 35.11
CA VAL A 140 28.20 2.75 36.41
C VAL A 140 29.73 2.54 36.43
N GLY A 141 30.42 2.70 35.29
CA GLY A 141 31.86 2.51 35.18
C GLY A 141 32.29 1.04 35.26
N GLU A 142 31.44 0.10 34.84
CA GLU A 142 31.79 -1.32 34.81
C GLU A 142 32.84 -1.61 33.71
N ASP A 143 34.02 -2.10 34.12
CA ASP A 143 35.06 -2.64 33.23
C ASP A 143 34.68 -4.05 32.71
N ARG A 144 33.58 -4.13 31.96
CA ARG A 144 33.16 -5.35 31.27
C ARG A 144 33.24 -5.19 29.76
N VAL A 145 33.60 -6.27 29.06
CA VAL A 145 33.49 -6.31 27.61
C VAL A 145 32.00 -6.24 27.23
N LEU A 146 31.60 -5.12 26.65
CA LEU A 146 30.23 -4.88 26.21
C LEU A 146 29.98 -5.63 24.90
N PRO A 147 28.83 -6.31 24.73
CA PRO A 147 28.53 -7.09 23.54
C PRO A 147 28.09 -6.20 22.35
N ILE A 148 28.83 -5.13 22.07
CA ILE A 148 28.52 -4.12 21.04
C ILE A 148 28.44 -4.77 19.65
N ASN A 149 29.34 -5.71 19.36
CA ASN A 149 29.35 -6.41 18.07
C ASN A 149 28.12 -7.31 17.89
N GLN A 150 27.66 -7.98 18.95
CA GLN A 150 26.41 -8.78 18.90
C GLN A 150 25.20 -7.88 18.73
N LEU A 151 25.16 -6.73 19.41
CA LEU A 151 24.09 -5.76 19.23
C LEU A 151 24.04 -5.23 17.79
N ARG A 152 25.21 -4.93 17.21
CA ARG A 152 25.32 -4.50 15.81
C ARG A 152 24.78 -5.57 14.86
N GLU A 153 25.14 -6.84 15.07
CA GLU A 153 24.64 -7.95 14.25
C GLU A 153 23.11 -8.09 14.35
N TYR A 154 22.53 -7.97 15.56
CA TYR A 154 21.07 -7.96 15.73
C TYR A 154 20.40 -6.79 15.01
N ILE A 155 20.99 -5.59 15.04
CA ILE A 155 20.46 -4.42 14.32
C ILE A 155 20.51 -4.66 12.80
N GLU A 156 21.63 -5.17 12.28
CA GLU A 156 21.80 -5.43 10.84
C GLU A 156 20.79 -6.49 10.34
N GLN A 157 20.61 -7.58 11.09
CA GLN A 157 19.59 -8.60 10.81
C GLN A 157 18.17 -8.02 10.84
N HIS A 158 17.88 -7.17 11.82
CA HIS A 158 16.57 -6.54 11.96
C HIS A 158 16.26 -5.58 10.81
N VAL A 159 17.22 -4.76 10.39
CA VAL A 159 17.08 -3.86 9.23
C VAL A 159 16.81 -4.65 7.96
N ALA A 160 17.52 -5.76 7.73
CA ALA A 160 17.30 -6.63 6.57
C ALA A 160 15.88 -7.24 6.56
N LEU A 161 15.38 -7.67 7.73
CA LEU A 161 14.02 -8.18 7.88
C LEU A 161 12.98 -7.10 7.51
N VAL A 162 13.12 -5.88 8.06
CA VAL A 162 12.21 -4.76 7.78
C VAL A 162 12.26 -4.35 6.30
N GLN A 163 13.46 -4.31 5.70
CA GLN A 163 13.60 -4.01 4.26
C GLN A 163 12.87 -5.04 3.39
N ASN A 164 13.00 -6.33 3.70
CA ASN A 164 12.27 -7.38 3.00
C ASN A 164 10.75 -7.22 3.16
N LEU A 165 10.26 -6.85 4.34
CA LEU A 165 8.85 -6.56 4.57
C LEU A 165 8.34 -5.40 3.70
N LEU A 166 9.11 -4.32 3.60
CA LEU A 166 8.76 -3.17 2.76
C LEU A 166 8.78 -3.52 1.27
N LEU A 167 9.67 -4.42 0.84
CA LEU A 167 9.74 -4.91 -0.54
C LEU A 167 8.61 -5.88 -0.88
N GLU A 168 8.25 -6.80 0.02
CA GLU A 168 7.13 -7.73 -0.18
C GLU A 168 5.78 -7.01 -0.19
N SER A 169 5.60 -6.05 0.73
CA SER A 169 4.40 -5.21 0.73
C SER A 169 4.32 -4.39 -0.57
N SER A 170 5.40 -3.75 -1.02
CA SER A 170 5.39 -2.97 -2.27
C SER A 170 5.20 -3.79 -3.55
N LYS A 171 5.63 -5.07 -3.60
CA LYS A 171 5.44 -5.97 -4.76
C LYS A 171 4.02 -6.49 -4.93
N LYS A 172 3.19 -6.46 -3.88
CA LYS A 172 1.75 -6.81 -3.96
C LYS A 172 0.91 -5.67 -4.56
N TYR A 173 1.52 -4.57 -5.03
CA TYR A 173 0.86 -3.39 -5.58
C TYR A 173 1.25 -3.10 -7.02
#